data_AF-S0G5P7-F1
#
_entry.id   AF-S0G5P7-F1
#
_cell.length_a   1.000
_cell.length_b   1.000
_cell.length_c   1.000
_cell.angle_alpha   90.00
_cell.angle_beta   90.00
_cell.angle_gamma   90.00
#
_symmetry.space_group_name_H-M   'P 1'
#
loop_
_entity.id
_entity.type
_entity.pdbx_description
1 polymer ?
#
loop_
_entity_poly.entity_id
_entity_poly.type
_entity_poly.pdbx_seq_one_letter_code
_entity_poly.pdbx_strand_id
1 'polypeptide(L)' 'MYAYDAYLLDCAIRQKSPLLTLDLKLKTAAQKIKIETLEV' A
#
# COMPACT_ATOMS: atom_id res chain seq x y z
N MET A 1 0.20 3.63 -11.50
CA MET A 1 0.37 2.46 -10.62
C MET A 1 1.10 1.44 -11.45
N TYR A 2 2.31 1.09 -11.02
CA TYR A 2 3.17 0.13 -11.71
C TYR A 2 2.87 -1.30 -11.24
N ALA A 3 3.36 -2.32 -11.97
CA ALA A 3 3.19 -3.71 -11.55
C ALA A 3 3.75 -3.99 -10.15
N TYR A 4 4.81 -3.28 -9.76
CA TYR A 4 5.43 -3.38 -8.44
C TYR A 4 4.53 -2.87 -7.31
N ASP A 5 3.76 -1.80 -7.54
CA ASP A 5 2.82 -1.25 -6.57
C ASP A 5 1.77 -2.29 -6.15
N ALA A 6 1.24 -3.04 -7.13
CA ALA A 6 0.27 -4.10 -6.88
C ALA A 6 0.88 -5.24 -6.05
N TYR A 7 2.14 -5.61 -6.33
CA TYR A 7 2.85 -6.61 -5.55
C TYR A 7 3.07 -6.18 -4.09
N LEU A 8 3.41 -4.92 -3.85
CA LEU A 8 3.54 -4.37 -2.49
C LEU A 8 2.22 -4.40 -1.72
N LEU A 9 1.12 -4.01 -2.36
CA LEU A 9 -0.22 -4.09 -1.77
C LEU A 9 -0.59 -5.52 -1.39
N ASP A 10 -0.33 -6.46 -2.30
CA ASP A 10 -0.58 -7.88 -2.09
C ASP A 10 0.26 -8.46 -0.94
N CYS A 11 1.51 -7.99 -0.77
CA CYS A 11 2.33 -8.31 0.39
C CYS A 11 1.76 -7.74 1.69
N ALA A 12 1.34 -6.47 1.70
CA ALA A 12 0.74 -5.84 2.87
C ALA A 12 -0.55 -6.54 3.32
N ILE A 13 -1.37 -7.01 2.37
CA ILE A 13 -2.57 -7.81 2.65
C ILE A 13 -2.19 -9.14 3.30
N ARG A 14 -1.29 -9.91 2.66
CA ARG A 14 -0.90 -11.24 3.16
C ARG A 14 -0.28 -11.18 4.55
N GLN A 15 0.51 -10.15 4.81
CA GLN A 15 1.24 -9.98 6.08
C GLN A 15 0.42 -9.23 7.13
N LYS A 16 -0.77 -8.69 6.78
CA LYS A 16 -1.58 -7.82 7.64
C LYS A 16 -0.75 -6.67 8.23
N SER A 17 0.09 -6.07 7.40
CA SER A 17 1.05 -5.04 7.79
C SER A 17 0.66 -3.70 7.17
N PRO A 18 0.92 -2.57 7.86
CA PRO A 18 0.77 -1.25 7.25
C PRO A 18 1.74 -1.07 6.07
N LEU A 19 1.33 -0.25 5.10
CA LEU A 19 2.14 0.16 3.96
C LEU A 19 2.81 1.50 4.22
N LEU A 20 4.14 1.50 4.30
CA LEU A 20 4.95 2.71 4.36
C LEU A 20 5.21 3.22 2.95
N THR A 21 4.75 4.42 2.61
CA THR A 21 4.99 4.99 1.28
C THR A 21 4.85 6.51 1.27
N LEU A 22 5.66 7.18 0.44
CA LEU A 22 5.53 8.59 0.10
C LEU A 22 4.77 8.80 -1.22
N ASP A 23 4.45 7.72 -1.95
CA ASP A 23 3.69 7.80 -3.18
C ASP A 23 2.19 7.98 -2.87
N LEU A 24 1.67 9.15 -3.22
CA LEU A 24 0.28 9.52 -2.95
C LEU A 24 -0.73 8.62 -3.70
N LYS A 25 -0.39 8.17 -4.91
CA LYS A 25 -1.28 7.28 -5.70
C LYS A 25 -1.34 5.90 -5.06
N LEU A 26 -0.21 5.38 -4.59
CA LEU A 26 -0.12 4.11 -3.90
C LEU A 26 -0.81 4.17 -2.52
N LYS A 27 -0.61 5.25 -1.76
CA LYS A 27 -1.33 5.51 -0.51
C LYS A 27 -2.84 5.49 -0.73
N THR A 28 -3.32 6.20 -1.75
CA THR A 28 -4.74 6.23 -2.10
C THR A 28 -5.26 4.84 -2.47
N ALA A 29 -4.48 4.04 -3.21
CA ALA A 29 -4.84 2.67 -3.56
C ALA A 29 -4.91 1.76 -2.31
N ALA A 30 -3.94 1.84 -1.41
CA ALA A 30 -3.90 1.10 -0.15
C ALA A 30 -5.11 1.41 0.74
N GLN A 31 -5.46 2.70 0.87
CA GLN A 31 -6.60 3.14 1.67
C GLN A 31 -7.94 2.65 1.10
N LYS A 32 -8.10 2.62 -0.23
CA LYS A 32 -9.30 2.07 -0.88
C LYS A 32 -9.56 0.60 -0.54
N ILE A 33 -8.48 -0.15 -0.32
CA ILE A 33 -8.54 -1.57 0.06
C ILE A 33 -8.31 -1.80 1.56
N LYS A 34 -8.44 -0.73 2.38
CA LYS A 34 -8.38 -0.76 3.85
C LYS A 34 -7.07 -1.27 4.43
N ILE A 35 -5.96 -1.06 3.73
CA ILE A 35 -4.62 -1.26 4.28
C ILE A 35 -4.23 0.03 5.02
N GLU A 36 -3.74 -0.12 6.24
CA GLU A 36 -3.20 0.98 7.03
C GLU A 36 -1.95 1.56 6.34
N THR A 37 -1.79 2.88 6.32
CA THR A 37 -0.66 3.55 5.65
C THR A 37 0.10 4.44 6.62
N LEU A 38 1.43 4.36 6.60
CA LEU A 38 2.32 5.22 7.37
C LEU A 38 3.03 6.20 6.42
N GLU A 39 3.24 7.43 6.87
CA GLU A 39 4.05 8.45 6.18
C GLU A 39 5.29 8.79 7.03
N VAL A 40 6.41 9.08 6.37
CA VAL A 40 7.66 9.61 6.97
C VAL A 40 7.93 11.01 6.45
#